data_AF-A0A8T1WG88-F1
#
_entry.id   AF-A0A8T1WG88-F1
#
_cell.length_a   1.000
_cell.length_b   1.000
_cell.length_c   1.000
_cell.angle_alpha   90.00
_cell.angle_beta   90.00
_cell.angle_gamma   90.00
#
_symmetry.space_group_name_H-M   'P 1'
#
loop_
_entity.id
_entity.type
_entity.pdbx_description
1 polymer ?
#
loop_
_entity_poly.entity_id
_entity_poly.type
_entity_poly.pdbx_seq_one_letter_code
_entity_poly.pdbx_strand_id
1 'polypeptide(L)'
;MKLSGRQIMELFYTEVLKDDSLEDEVDGASLFRCKCGKTRSQRLKNGYTNLVQHVVVKHPEWVAAEAREARVGPSVAVANTNSLSEKKNGKVKAKTRGDTSGGSNSSSEGSNDSDSSVEDTQETQTAATLPTVTKRTDYLSWDDYFMSVAFLSAMRSKDPSTQVGACIVNPEKKIVGIGYNGFPNGCDDDDLPWARESATNSPLDTKYPYVCHAEMNAILNKNSTDVKGCTIYVALFPCNECAKLIIQVFVLLWNIALQS
;
A
#
# COMPACT_ATOMS: atom_id res chain seq x y z
N MET A 1 -7.82 -8.81 -12.99
CA MET A 1 -6.94 -9.98 -12.72
C MET A 1 -5.76 -9.87 -13.68
N LYS A 2 -4.52 -10.05 -13.22
CA LYS A 2 -3.34 -10.17 -14.10
C LYS A 2 -3.06 -11.65 -14.32
N LEU A 3 -2.78 -12.07 -15.54
CA LEU A 3 -2.37 -13.46 -15.82
C LEU A 3 -1.00 -13.72 -15.20
N SER A 4 -0.81 -14.90 -14.60
CA SER A 4 0.50 -15.34 -14.13
C SER A 4 1.45 -15.65 -15.29
N GLY A 5 2.77 -15.65 -15.03
CA GLY A 5 3.76 -15.97 -16.07
C GLY A 5 3.61 -17.39 -16.64
N ARG A 6 3.11 -18.33 -15.83
CA ARG A 6 2.78 -19.69 -16.28
C ARG A 6 1.56 -19.70 -17.22
N GLN A 7 0.48 -19.01 -16.85
CA GLN A 7 -0.70 -18.89 -17.73
C GLN A 7 -0.36 -18.18 -19.05
N ILE A 8 0.52 -17.17 -19.03
CA ILE A 8 0.98 -16.50 -20.26
C ILE A 8 1.78 -17.46 -21.15
N MET A 9 2.59 -18.34 -20.56
CA MET A 9 3.29 -19.39 -21.31
C MET A 9 2.28 -20.38 -21.91
N GLU A 10 1.39 -20.95 -21.10
CA GLU A 10 0.39 -21.95 -21.52
C GLU A 10 -0.63 -21.41 -22.56
N LEU A 11 -1.03 -20.14 -22.46
CA LEU A 11 -2.02 -19.53 -23.36
C LEU A 11 -1.45 -18.99 -24.68
N PHE A 12 -0.20 -18.53 -24.70
CA PHE A 12 0.35 -17.77 -25.85
C PHE A 12 1.58 -18.38 -26.50
N TYR A 13 2.13 -19.47 -25.97
CA TYR A 13 3.32 -20.12 -26.51
C TYR A 13 3.12 -21.61 -26.78
N THR A 14 3.95 -22.12 -27.68
CA THR A 14 4.16 -23.56 -27.88
C THR A 14 5.65 -23.83 -27.75
N GLU A 15 6.02 -24.86 -26.99
CA GLU A 15 7.42 -25.31 -26.92
C GLU A 15 7.85 -25.91 -28.26
N VAL A 16 9.06 -25.59 -28.69
CA VAL A 16 9.66 -26.06 -29.93
C VAL A 16 10.71 -27.09 -29.55
N LEU A 17 10.42 -28.36 -29.86
CA LEU A 17 11.40 -29.43 -29.73
C LEU A 17 12.62 -29.09 -30.60
N LYS A 18 13.82 -29.27 -30.05
CA LYS A 18 15.05 -29.31 -30.85
C LYS A 18 15.04 -30.63 -31.63
N ASP A 19 15.63 -30.64 -32.82
CA ASP A 19 15.87 -31.88 -33.56
C ASP A 19 17.05 -32.60 -32.90
N ASP A 20 16.90 -33.88 -32.56
CA ASP A 20 17.84 -34.66 -31.73
C ASP A 20 19.13 -35.07 -32.48
N SER A 21 19.49 -34.35 -33.54
CA SER A 21 20.56 -34.71 -34.47
C SER A 21 21.93 -34.06 -34.19
N LEU A 22 22.06 -33.26 -33.12
CA LEU A 22 23.33 -32.68 -32.66
C LEU A 22 23.42 -32.68 -31.12
N GLU A 23 24.25 -33.59 -30.58
CA GLU A 23 24.62 -33.64 -29.16
C GLU A 23 25.57 -32.48 -28.80
N ASP A 24 25.02 -31.37 -28.33
CA ASP A 24 25.76 -30.29 -27.65
C ASP A 24 24.97 -29.80 -26.42
N GLU A 25 25.03 -30.58 -25.33
CA GLU A 25 24.50 -30.22 -24.01
C GLU A 25 25.31 -29.09 -23.36
N VAL A 26 24.97 -27.82 -23.61
CA VAL A 26 25.52 -26.69 -22.81
C VAL A 26 24.46 -25.66 -22.39
N ASP A 27 23.37 -25.46 -23.15
CA ASP A 27 22.34 -24.48 -22.80
C ASP A 27 20.96 -25.10 -22.52
N GLY A 28 20.69 -25.34 -21.23
CA GLY A 28 19.40 -25.78 -20.67
C GLY A 28 18.30 -24.70 -20.74
N ALA A 29 18.13 -24.11 -21.93
CA ALA A 29 17.08 -23.18 -22.29
C ALA A 29 16.16 -23.80 -23.34
N SER A 30 14.88 -23.91 -23.01
CA SER A 30 13.83 -24.33 -23.93
C SER A 30 13.50 -23.21 -24.92
N LEU A 31 13.12 -23.57 -26.15
CA LEU A 31 12.66 -22.64 -27.17
C LEU A 31 11.13 -22.60 -27.18
N PHE A 32 10.57 -21.40 -27.07
CA PHE A 32 9.13 -21.17 -27.07
C PHE A 32 8.75 -20.28 -28.25
N ARG A 33 7.78 -20.70 -29.07
CA ARG A 33 7.21 -19.94 -30.17
C ARG A 33 5.92 -19.26 -29.72
N CYS A 34 5.89 -17.93 -29.74
CA CYS A 34 4.68 -17.16 -29.47
C CYS A 34 3.64 -17.36 -30.59
N LYS A 35 2.35 -17.21 -30.30
CA LYS A 35 1.26 -17.17 -31.29
C LYS A 35 1.47 -16.14 -32.41
N CYS A 36 2.25 -15.07 -32.19
CA CYS A 36 2.66 -14.12 -33.23
C CYS A 36 3.80 -14.61 -34.15
N GLY A 37 4.25 -15.85 -33.98
CA GLY A 37 5.36 -16.46 -34.72
C GLY A 37 6.75 -16.19 -34.15
N LYS A 38 6.91 -15.29 -33.16
CA LYS A 38 8.24 -14.97 -32.59
C LYS A 38 8.74 -16.05 -31.63
N THR A 39 9.85 -16.69 -31.97
CA THR A 39 10.58 -17.61 -31.07
C THR A 39 11.40 -16.85 -30.01
N ARG A 40 11.44 -17.38 -28.79
CA ARG A 40 12.25 -16.94 -27.65
C ARG A 40 12.90 -18.14 -26.96
N SER A 41 14.14 -17.98 -26.53
CA SER A 41 14.82 -18.95 -25.65
C SER A 41 14.58 -18.57 -24.19
N GLN A 42 14.30 -19.54 -23.32
CA GLN A 42 14.06 -19.33 -21.90
C GLN A 42 14.56 -20.51 -21.06
N ARG A 43 15.40 -20.21 -20.06
CA ARG A 43 15.75 -21.14 -18.99
C ARG A 43 14.63 -21.16 -17.95
N LEU A 44 13.94 -22.29 -17.79
CA LEU A 44 12.76 -22.43 -16.91
C LEU A 44 13.08 -22.12 -15.43
N LYS A 45 14.31 -22.40 -14.99
CA LYS A 45 14.80 -22.05 -13.63
C LYS A 45 14.77 -20.55 -13.30
N ASN A 46 14.72 -19.67 -14.31
CA ASN A 46 14.64 -18.22 -14.15
C ASN A 46 13.20 -17.68 -14.28
N GLY A 47 12.19 -18.55 -14.28
CA GLY A 47 10.79 -18.19 -14.53
C GLY A 47 10.52 -17.81 -16.00
N TYR A 48 9.41 -17.09 -16.23
CA TYR A 48 8.89 -16.79 -17.57
C TYR A 48 9.06 -15.32 -18.00
N THR A 49 9.91 -14.54 -17.33
CA THR A 49 9.95 -13.07 -17.45
C THR A 49 10.10 -12.57 -18.89
N ASN A 50 10.95 -13.19 -19.72
CA ASN A 50 11.14 -12.78 -21.11
C ASN A 50 9.91 -13.06 -22.00
N LEU A 51 9.17 -14.12 -21.70
CA LEU A 51 7.91 -14.46 -22.39
C LEU A 51 6.82 -13.46 -22.00
N VAL A 52 6.69 -13.22 -20.69
CA VAL A 52 5.74 -12.25 -20.12
C VAL A 52 5.97 -10.86 -20.68
N GLN A 53 7.21 -10.38 -20.68
CA GLN A 53 7.55 -9.07 -21.23
C GLN A 53 7.22 -8.98 -22.73
N HIS A 54 7.45 -10.04 -23.51
CA HIS A 54 7.10 -10.02 -24.93
C HIS A 54 5.59 -9.87 -25.14
N VAL A 55 4.76 -10.69 -24.50
CA VAL A 55 3.30 -10.67 -24.67
C VAL A 55 2.70 -9.37 -24.10
N VAL A 56 3.10 -8.95 -22.90
CA VAL A 56 2.56 -7.73 -22.28
C VAL A 56 2.91 -6.46 -23.07
N VAL A 57 4.08 -6.39 -23.73
CA VAL A 57 4.51 -5.21 -24.49
C VAL A 57 4.04 -5.25 -25.96
N LYS A 58 3.95 -6.42 -26.59
CA LYS A 58 3.61 -6.53 -28.02
C LYS A 58 2.17 -6.96 -28.30
N HIS A 59 1.52 -7.58 -27.32
CA HIS A 59 0.16 -8.10 -27.41
C HIS A 59 -0.68 -7.81 -26.14
N PRO A 60 -0.70 -6.56 -25.62
CA PRO A 60 -1.48 -6.20 -24.43
C PRO A 60 -2.97 -6.50 -24.59
N GLU A 61 -3.50 -6.46 -25.82
CA GLU A 61 -4.88 -6.79 -26.16
C GLU A 61 -5.23 -8.26 -25.91
N TRP A 62 -4.30 -9.19 -26.16
CA TRP A 62 -4.51 -10.62 -25.85
C TRP A 62 -4.60 -10.86 -24.34
N VAL A 63 -3.70 -10.24 -23.57
CA VAL A 63 -3.73 -10.31 -22.10
C VAL A 63 -5.03 -9.73 -21.54
N ALA A 64 -5.53 -8.64 -22.14
CA ALA A 64 -6.78 -8.01 -21.74
C ALA A 64 -8.02 -8.83 -22.10
N ALA A 65 -8.03 -9.55 -23.22
CA ALA A 65 -9.11 -10.43 -23.64
C ALA A 65 -9.26 -11.65 -22.70
N GLU A 66 -8.18 -12.41 -22.51
CA GLU A 66 -8.14 -13.57 -21.60
C GLU A 66 -8.49 -13.16 -20.15
N ALA A 67 -8.01 -12.01 -19.68
CA ALA A 67 -8.33 -11.47 -18.35
C ALA A 67 -9.79 -10.92 -18.20
N ARG A 68 -10.57 -10.91 -19.28
CA ARG A 68 -12.02 -10.71 -19.29
C ARG A 68 -12.76 -12.04 -19.32
N GLU A 69 -12.37 -12.98 -20.17
CA GLU A 69 -13.00 -14.30 -20.27
C GLU A 69 -12.88 -15.10 -18.96
N ALA A 70 -11.73 -15.01 -18.27
CA ALA A 70 -11.53 -15.59 -16.94
C ALA A 70 -12.48 -15.04 -15.84
N ARG A 71 -13.31 -14.02 -16.12
CA ARG A 71 -14.34 -13.50 -15.20
C ARG A 71 -15.75 -14.01 -15.51
N VAL A 72 -15.95 -14.77 -16.59
CA VAL A 72 -17.26 -15.21 -17.09
C VAL A 72 -17.44 -16.74 -16.96
N GLY A 73 -16.65 -17.37 -16.07
CA GLY A 73 -16.84 -18.78 -15.69
C GLY A 73 -18.25 -19.05 -15.13
N PRO A 74 -18.83 -20.25 -15.38
CA PRO A 74 -20.27 -20.45 -15.28
C PRO A 74 -20.80 -20.39 -13.84
N SER A 75 -21.80 -19.53 -13.63
CA SER A 75 -22.62 -19.53 -12.42
C SER A 75 -23.59 -20.71 -12.47
N VAL A 76 -23.36 -21.73 -11.63
CA VAL A 76 -24.31 -22.82 -11.42
C VAL A 76 -25.40 -22.33 -10.47
N ALA A 77 -26.64 -22.31 -10.94
CA ALA A 77 -27.81 -21.95 -10.16
C ALA A 77 -28.67 -23.17 -9.81
N VAL A 78 -29.51 -22.99 -8.78
CA VAL A 78 -30.66 -23.83 -8.38
C VAL A 78 -30.31 -25.15 -7.67
N ALA A 79 -30.50 -25.15 -6.34
CA ALA A 79 -31.65 -25.83 -5.72
C ALA A 79 -31.72 -25.58 -4.20
N ASN A 80 -32.81 -24.96 -3.71
CA ASN A 80 -33.64 -25.63 -2.71
C ASN A 80 -35.06 -25.04 -2.65
N THR A 81 -36.04 -25.89 -2.34
CA THR A 81 -37.47 -25.58 -2.32
C THR A 81 -38.09 -25.89 -0.96
N ASN A 82 -39.12 -25.13 -0.59
CA ASN A 82 -40.03 -25.34 0.56
C ASN A 82 -39.37 -25.08 1.95
N SER A 83 -40.10 -24.65 2.99
CA SER A 83 -41.57 -24.68 3.18
C SER A 83 -42.11 -23.46 3.96
N LEU A 84 -43.43 -23.31 3.95
CA LEU A 84 -44.20 -22.25 4.63
C LEU A 84 -44.54 -22.61 6.08
N SER A 85 -44.61 -21.62 6.97
CA SER A 85 -45.58 -21.60 8.09
C SER A 85 -45.88 -20.15 8.54
N GLU A 86 -47.14 -19.87 8.84
CA GLU A 86 -47.70 -18.51 8.91
C GLU A 86 -47.82 -17.88 10.33
N LYS A 87 -48.09 -16.55 10.34
CA LYS A 87 -48.92 -15.78 11.31
C LYS A 87 -48.47 -15.62 12.78
N LYS A 88 -48.31 -14.34 13.20
CA LYS A 88 -49.40 -13.59 13.89
C LYS A 88 -49.12 -12.08 14.03
N ASN A 89 -50.21 -11.31 14.15
CA ASN A 89 -50.23 -9.85 14.35
C ASN A 89 -49.86 -9.42 15.78
N GLY A 90 -49.33 -8.21 15.92
CA GLY A 90 -49.26 -7.48 17.20
C GLY A 90 -49.12 -5.97 16.97
N LYS A 91 -50.14 -5.18 17.31
CA LYS A 91 -50.24 -3.73 17.07
C LYS A 91 -50.62 -3.01 18.36
N VAL A 92 -49.77 -2.13 18.89
CA VAL A 92 -50.13 -1.17 19.95
C VAL A 92 -49.54 0.22 19.62
N LYS A 93 -50.22 1.27 20.10
CA LYS A 93 -50.10 2.66 19.65
C LYS A 93 -50.38 3.61 20.84
N ALA A 94 -49.47 4.51 21.19
CA ALA A 94 -49.73 5.78 21.90
C ALA A 94 -48.48 6.71 21.75
N LYS A 95 -48.52 8.05 21.53
CA LYS A 95 -49.18 9.18 22.23
C LYS A 95 -48.52 9.44 23.62
N THR A 96 -48.18 10.66 24.10
CA THR A 96 -48.57 12.04 23.71
C THR A 96 -47.58 13.13 24.24
N ARG A 97 -47.54 14.28 23.55
CA ARG A 97 -47.17 15.70 23.90
C ARG A 97 -46.70 16.16 25.30
N GLY A 98 -45.92 17.26 25.27
CA GLY A 98 -45.97 18.42 26.19
C GLY A 98 -44.87 18.48 27.28
N ASP A 99 -44.47 19.64 27.83
CA ASP A 99 -44.53 21.05 27.36
C ASP A 99 -43.64 21.94 28.29
N THR A 100 -43.18 23.09 27.78
CA THR A 100 -42.84 24.37 28.48
C THR A 100 -42.06 24.46 29.84
N SER A 101 -40.90 25.15 29.78
CA SER A 101 -40.48 26.36 30.56
C SER A 101 -40.21 26.39 32.09
N GLY A 102 -39.22 27.23 32.46
CA GLY A 102 -38.84 27.72 33.81
C GLY A 102 -37.30 27.71 33.96
N GLY A 103 -36.55 28.77 34.27
CA GLY A 103 -36.74 29.88 35.22
C GLY A 103 -35.97 29.55 36.53
N SER A 104 -35.16 30.40 37.19
CA SER A 104 -34.88 31.85 37.07
C SER A 104 -33.60 32.23 37.88
N ASN A 105 -33.35 33.54 38.05
CA ASN A 105 -32.48 34.24 39.05
C ASN A 105 -31.01 34.46 38.68
N SER A 106 -30.41 35.65 38.92
CA SER A 106 -30.92 36.99 39.35
C SER A 106 -29.85 38.06 39.00
N SER A 107 -29.82 39.34 39.44
CA SER A 107 -30.57 40.17 40.40
C SER A 107 -30.21 41.67 40.20
N SER A 108 -31.11 42.59 40.61
CA SER A 108 -30.85 44.01 41.03
C SER A 108 -30.16 45.00 40.06
N GLU A 109 -30.38 46.31 40.06
CA GLU A 109 -31.45 47.24 40.49
C GLU A 109 -31.05 48.64 39.94
N GLY A 110 -31.96 49.58 39.74
CA GLY A 110 -31.59 50.99 39.46
C GLY A 110 -32.49 51.71 38.44
N SER A 111 -33.26 52.67 38.94
CA SER A 111 -34.16 53.54 38.17
C SER A 111 -33.54 54.91 37.86
N ASN A 112 -33.97 55.57 36.78
CA ASN A 112 -34.33 57.00 36.76
C ASN A 112 -34.93 57.42 35.40
N ASP A 113 -35.82 58.42 35.43
CA ASP A 113 -36.60 58.94 34.30
C ASP A 113 -35.91 60.09 33.53
N SER A 114 -36.50 60.43 32.37
CA SER A 114 -36.61 61.78 31.76
C SER A 114 -35.79 62.12 30.50
N ASP A 115 -36.51 62.03 29.37
CA ASP A 115 -36.76 63.09 28.39
C ASP A 115 -35.68 63.64 27.41
N SER A 116 -36.17 63.84 26.18
CA SER A 116 -35.81 64.84 25.16
C SER A 116 -34.67 64.63 24.15
N SER A 117 -34.97 65.14 22.94
CA SER A 117 -34.08 65.51 21.81
C SER A 117 -33.45 64.41 20.95
N VAL A 118 -34.02 64.31 19.75
CA VAL A 118 -33.47 63.73 18.52
C VAL A 118 -32.11 64.33 18.16
N GLU A 119 -31.11 63.48 17.93
CA GLU A 119 -30.05 63.72 16.94
C GLU A 119 -29.86 62.47 16.07
N ASP A 120 -30.20 62.57 14.78
CA ASP A 120 -30.04 61.49 13.80
C ASP A 120 -28.57 61.36 13.41
N THR A 121 -27.85 60.52 14.15
CA THR A 121 -26.51 60.06 13.77
C THR A 121 -26.62 58.63 13.24
N GLN A 122 -26.48 58.49 11.92
CA GLN A 122 -26.31 57.19 11.28
C GLN A 122 -24.94 56.60 11.65
N GLU A 123 -24.84 56.04 12.86
CA GLU A 123 -23.79 55.08 13.19
C GLU A 123 -23.94 53.88 12.26
N THR A 124 -23.16 53.92 11.18
CA THR A 124 -22.96 52.76 10.32
C THR A 124 -22.32 51.68 11.19
N GLN A 125 -23.13 50.71 11.62
CA GLN A 125 -22.64 49.53 12.31
C GLN A 125 -21.75 48.74 11.35
N THR A 126 -20.47 49.10 11.34
CA THR A 126 -19.39 48.31 10.77
C THR A 126 -19.25 47.07 11.64
N ALA A 127 -20.11 46.07 11.36
CA ALA A 127 -20.02 44.75 11.96
C ALA A 127 -18.57 44.30 11.89
N ALA A 128 -17.93 44.19 13.06
CA ALA A 128 -16.49 43.97 13.14
C ALA A 128 -16.19 42.60 12.53
N THR A 129 -15.69 42.59 11.29
CA THR A 129 -15.30 41.38 10.58
C THR A 129 -14.23 40.68 11.39
N LEU A 130 -14.63 39.62 12.11
CA LEU A 130 -13.70 38.75 12.81
C LEU A 130 -12.63 38.30 11.81
N PRO A 131 -11.33 38.46 12.11
CA PRO A 131 -10.28 38.12 11.17
C PRO A 131 -10.40 36.65 10.78
N THR A 132 -10.64 36.40 9.50
CA THR A 132 -10.86 35.06 8.96
C THR A 132 -9.52 34.32 8.91
N VAL A 133 -9.16 33.72 10.04
CA VAL A 133 -7.96 32.87 10.16
C VAL A 133 -8.12 31.67 9.23
N THR A 134 -7.34 31.65 8.16
CA THR A 134 -7.31 30.57 7.19
C THR A 134 -6.27 29.52 7.58
N LYS A 135 -6.45 28.28 7.09
CA LYS A 135 -5.46 27.22 7.26
C LYS A 135 -4.18 27.62 6.51
N ARG A 136 -3.01 27.41 7.15
CA ARG A 136 -1.70 27.45 6.47
C ARG A 136 -1.73 26.62 5.18
N THR A 137 -1.00 27.07 4.17
CA THR A 137 -0.86 26.40 2.86
C THR A 137 0.48 25.66 2.71
N ASP A 138 1.44 25.94 3.58
CA ASP A 138 2.82 25.45 3.59
C ASP A 138 3.05 24.29 4.57
N TYR A 139 2.00 23.52 4.87
CA TYR A 139 2.09 22.30 5.69
C TYR A 139 2.42 21.09 4.81
N LEU A 140 3.14 20.13 5.40
CA LEU A 140 3.60 18.94 4.69
C LEU A 140 2.42 18.06 4.27
N SER A 141 2.47 17.49 3.06
CA SER A 141 1.50 16.49 2.63
C SER A 141 1.70 15.18 3.39
N TRP A 142 0.70 14.29 3.38
CA TRP A 142 0.82 12.98 4.02
C TRP A 142 1.93 12.13 3.40
N ASP A 143 2.04 12.13 2.06
CA ASP A 143 3.02 11.29 1.38
C ASP A 143 4.45 11.82 1.57
N ASP A 144 4.63 13.14 1.54
CA ASP A 144 5.92 13.78 1.89
C ASP A 144 6.30 13.52 3.35
N TYR A 145 5.32 13.54 4.28
CA TYR A 145 5.55 13.23 5.69
C TYR A 145 6.01 11.78 5.90
N PHE A 146 5.32 10.79 5.34
CA PHE A 146 5.71 9.40 5.52
C PHE A 146 7.00 9.02 4.78
N MET A 147 7.26 9.64 3.62
CA MET A 147 8.54 9.51 2.94
C MET A 147 9.66 10.17 3.76
N SER A 148 9.43 11.35 4.35
CA SER A 148 10.38 12.00 5.26
C SER A 148 10.69 11.14 6.49
N VAL A 149 9.68 10.44 7.05
CA VAL A 149 9.91 9.46 8.13
C VAL A 149 10.76 8.29 7.66
N ALA A 150 10.56 7.78 6.43
CA ALA A 150 11.42 6.73 5.87
C ALA A 150 12.88 7.21 5.72
N PHE A 151 13.13 8.40 5.19
CA PHE A 151 14.48 8.98 5.11
C PHE A 151 15.10 9.27 6.48
N LEU A 152 14.34 9.82 7.42
CA LEU A 152 14.81 10.03 8.80
C LEU A 152 15.14 8.71 9.50
N SER A 153 14.39 7.65 9.21
CA SER A 153 14.68 6.30 9.72
C SER A 153 15.95 5.73 9.11
N ALA A 154 16.27 6.03 7.84
CA ALA A 154 17.55 5.63 7.23
C ALA A 154 18.76 6.16 8.02
N MET A 155 18.67 7.35 8.62
CA MET A 155 19.73 7.95 9.46
C MET A 155 20.04 7.16 10.75
N ARG A 156 19.24 6.13 11.09
CA ARG A 156 19.55 5.18 12.17
C ARG A 156 20.44 4.02 11.73
N SER A 157 20.64 3.81 10.43
CA SER A 157 21.51 2.77 9.91
C SER A 157 22.98 3.05 10.22
N LYS A 158 23.71 2.00 10.62
CA LYS A 158 25.17 2.02 10.80
C LYS A 158 25.93 1.58 9.53
N ASP A 159 25.23 1.21 8.46
CA ASP A 159 25.85 0.80 7.20
C ASP A 159 26.63 1.97 6.58
N PRO A 160 27.97 1.88 6.44
CA PRO A 160 28.76 3.00 5.95
C PRO A 160 28.59 3.25 4.45
N SER A 161 28.00 2.30 3.69
CA SER A 161 27.87 2.39 2.24
C SER A 161 26.48 2.82 1.77
N THR A 162 25.42 2.44 2.48
CA THR A 162 24.05 2.59 1.98
C THR A 162 23.06 2.62 3.13
N GLN A 163 22.39 3.76 3.32
CA GLN A 163 21.37 3.93 4.35
C GLN A 163 19.99 3.92 3.70
N VAL A 164 19.15 2.96 4.08
CA VAL A 164 17.77 2.80 3.60
C VAL A 164 16.85 2.77 4.81
N GLY A 165 15.71 3.42 4.71
CA GLY A 165 14.65 3.38 5.70
C GLY A 165 13.29 3.11 5.05
N ALA A 166 12.38 2.59 5.87
CA ALA A 166 11.04 2.21 5.47
C ALA A 166 10.01 2.57 6.56
N CYS A 167 8.83 3.01 6.14
CA CYS A 167 7.71 3.41 6.99
C CYS A 167 6.42 2.75 6.49
N ILE A 168 5.75 1.99 7.36
CA ILE A 168 4.48 1.31 7.08
C ILE A 168 3.34 2.10 7.70
N VAL A 169 2.32 2.40 6.90
CA VAL A 169 1.22 3.28 7.25
C VAL A 169 -0.10 2.60 6.94
N ASN A 170 -1.03 2.62 7.89
CA ASN A 170 -2.36 2.02 7.71
C ASN A 170 -3.35 2.97 7.00
N PRO A 171 -4.56 2.50 6.61
CA PRO A 171 -5.56 3.34 5.95
C PRO A 171 -5.96 4.60 6.73
N GLU A 172 -5.95 4.55 8.07
CA GLU A 172 -6.22 5.71 8.94
C GLU A 172 -5.02 6.66 9.09
N LYS A 173 -4.00 6.54 8.23
CA LYS A 173 -2.79 7.39 8.19
C LYS A 173 -1.97 7.33 9.48
N LYS A 174 -2.00 6.18 10.18
CA LYS A 174 -1.16 5.90 11.36
C LYS A 174 0.05 5.08 10.96
N ILE A 175 1.21 5.43 11.50
CA ILE A 175 2.43 4.64 11.32
C ILE A 175 2.31 3.39 12.19
N VAL A 176 2.40 2.22 11.55
CA VAL A 176 2.29 0.91 12.21
C VAL A 176 3.59 0.12 12.20
N GLY A 177 4.61 0.54 11.45
CA GLY A 177 5.93 -0.08 11.47
C GLY A 177 7.00 0.84 10.89
N ILE A 178 8.21 0.79 11.44
CA ILE A 178 9.38 1.56 10.99
C ILE A 178 10.59 0.63 10.95
N GLY A 179 11.43 0.77 9.91
CA GLY A 179 12.65 0.01 9.76
C GLY A 179 13.75 0.78 9.06
N TYR A 180 14.98 0.33 9.28
CA TYR A 180 16.19 0.75 8.58
C TYR A 180 17.09 -0.47 8.38
N ASN A 181 18.03 -0.43 7.44
CA ASN A 181 18.93 -1.56 7.23
C ASN A 181 19.98 -1.66 8.35
N GLY A 182 20.19 -2.87 8.87
CA GLY A 182 21.08 -3.15 10.00
C GLY A 182 21.23 -4.65 10.24
N PHE A 183 22.10 -5.06 11.16
CA PHE A 183 22.21 -6.46 11.55
C PHE A 183 21.01 -6.92 12.42
N PRO A 184 20.85 -8.24 12.65
CA PRO A 184 19.73 -8.77 13.44
C PRO A 184 19.83 -8.35 14.92
N ASN A 185 18.68 -8.34 15.59
CA ASN A 185 18.62 -8.01 17.02
C ASN A 185 19.53 -8.93 17.85
N GLY A 186 20.43 -8.34 18.64
CA GLY A 186 21.35 -9.07 19.51
C GLY A 186 22.70 -9.43 18.86
N CYS A 187 22.90 -9.11 17.59
CA CYS A 187 24.23 -9.07 16.98
C CYS A 187 24.84 -7.68 17.21
N ASP A 188 26.12 -7.59 17.59
CA ASP A 188 26.82 -6.32 17.63
C ASP A 188 27.17 -5.84 16.21
N ASP A 189 27.15 -4.53 16.01
CA ASP A 189 27.52 -3.91 14.75
C ASP A 189 29.03 -3.73 14.60
N ASP A 190 29.80 -3.95 15.66
CA ASP A 190 31.27 -4.00 15.64
C ASP A 190 31.81 -5.46 15.46
N ASP A 191 31.02 -6.48 15.77
CA ASP A 191 31.40 -7.91 15.61
C ASP A 191 31.19 -8.45 14.18
N LEU A 192 30.24 -7.87 13.42
CA LEU A 192 29.86 -8.33 12.09
C LEU A 192 30.42 -7.41 10.99
N PRO A 193 30.86 -7.96 9.84
CA PRO A 193 31.56 -7.18 8.83
C PRO A 193 30.61 -6.29 8.02
N TRP A 194 30.87 -4.98 7.99
CA TRP A 194 30.20 -4.03 7.09
C TRP A 194 30.74 -4.02 5.65
N ALA A 195 31.79 -4.79 5.37
CA ALA A 195 32.46 -4.79 4.08
C ALA A 195 31.54 -5.27 2.93
N ARG A 196 31.74 -4.69 1.75
CA ARG A 196 31.06 -5.11 0.50
C ARG A 196 31.86 -6.14 -0.29
N GLU A 197 33.16 -6.22 -0.04
CA GLU A 197 34.10 -7.10 -0.71
C GLU A 197 34.84 -7.89 0.36
N SER A 198 35.12 -9.17 0.07
CA SER A 198 35.78 -10.07 1.02
C SER A 198 37.29 -9.99 0.86
N ALA A 199 38.00 -9.90 2.00
CA ALA A 199 39.45 -9.97 2.03
C ALA A 199 39.99 -11.40 1.81
N THR A 200 39.21 -12.44 2.15
CA THR A 200 39.66 -13.85 2.06
C THR A 200 38.96 -14.65 0.94
N ASN A 201 38.19 -13.99 0.07
CA ASN A 201 37.23 -14.58 -0.87
C ASN A 201 36.09 -15.41 -0.22
N SER A 202 35.88 -15.27 1.09
CA SER A 202 34.75 -15.83 1.84
C SER A 202 33.55 -14.88 1.83
N PRO A 203 32.34 -15.32 1.40
CA PRO A 203 31.12 -14.51 1.52
C PRO A 203 30.81 -14.04 2.95
N LEU A 204 31.30 -14.78 3.96
CA LEU A 204 31.11 -14.48 5.38
C LEU A 204 31.88 -13.25 5.87
N ASP A 205 32.87 -12.77 5.10
CA ASP A 205 33.59 -11.51 5.39
C ASP A 205 32.82 -10.26 4.93
N THR A 206 31.64 -10.45 4.33
CA THR A 206 30.83 -9.36 3.77
C THR A 206 29.54 -9.18 4.57
N LYS A 207 28.93 -8.00 4.47
CA LYS A 207 27.68 -7.70 5.17
C LYS A 207 26.46 -8.49 4.67
N TYR A 208 26.52 -9.01 3.45
CA TYR A 208 25.35 -9.54 2.73
C TYR A 208 24.64 -10.75 3.37
N PRO A 209 25.32 -11.69 4.06
CA PRO A 209 24.65 -12.79 4.76
C PRO A 209 23.90 -12.34 6.02
N TYR A 210 24.22 -11.17 6.58
CA TYR A 210 23.77 -10.76 7.91
C TYR A 210 22.83 -9.55 7.91
N VAL A 211 23.01 -8.59 6.99
CA VAL A 211 22.20 -7.36 6.97
C VAL A 211 20.74 -7.66 6.66
N CYS A 212 19.87 -7.30 7.60
CA CYS A 212 18.44 -7.21 7.38
C CYS A 212 18.12 -5.87 6.70
N HIS A 213 17.28 -5.95 5.65
CA HIS A 213 16.83 -4.80 4.89
C HIS A 213 15.80 -3.95 5.66
N ALA A 214 15.67 -2.68 5.29
CA ALA A 214 14.76 -1.73 5.95
C ALA A 214 13.29 -2.18 5.89
N GLU A 215 12.86 -2.73 4.75
CA GLU A 215 11.50 -3.22 4.53
C GLU A 215 11.20 -4.44 5.42
N MET A 216 12.15 -5.37 5.53
CA MET A 216 12.05 -6.52 6.42
C MET A 216 11.96 -6.08 7.89
N ASN A 217 12.84 -5.17 8.30
CA ASN A 217 12.83 -4.64 9.67
C ASN A 217 11.52 -3.88 9.97
N ALA A 218 10.97 -3.12 9.02
CA ALA A 218 9.69 -2.44 9.21
C ALA A 218 8.50 -3.41 9.38
N ILE A 219 8.50 -4.53 8.65
CA ILE A 219 7.47 -5.59 8.74
C ILE A 219 7.56 -6.35 10.08
N LEU A 220 8.79 -6.56 10.60
CA LEU A 220 9.04 -7.24 11.86
C LEU A 220 8.75 -6.34 13.06
N ASN A 221 9.15 -5.06 13.01
CA ASN A 221 8.96 -4.05 14.06
C ASN A 221 7.54 -3.47 14.13
N LYS A 222 6.56 -4.07 13.46
CA LYS A 222 5.19 -3.54 13.46
C LYS A 222 4.54 -3.60 14.84
N ASN A 223 3.75 -2.58 15.16
CA ASN A 223 2.92 -2.50 16.38
C ASN A 223 1.48 -3.01 16.17
N SER A 224 1.21 -3.66 15.03
CA SER A 224 -0.10 -4.18 14.63
C SER A 224 -0.06 -5.70 14.41
N THR A 225 -1.21 -6.37 14.57
CA THR A 225 -1.35 -7.82 14.37
C THR A 225 -0.95 -8.25 12.95
N ASP A 226 -1.35 -7.48 11.95
CA ASP A 226 -0.86 -7.58 10.57
C ASP A 226 -0.76 -6.19 9.90
N VAL A 227 -0.26 -6.16 8.68
CA VAL A 227 -0.10 -4.95 7.85
C VAL A 227 -0.89 -5.04 6.53
N LYS A 228 -1.99 -5.80 6.52
CA LYS A 228 -2.82 -5.95 5.31
C LYS A 228 -3.47 -4.63 4.94
N GLY A 229 -3.50 -4.31 3.65
CA GLY A 229 -4.04 -3.04 3.14
C GLY A 229 -3.28 -1.78 3.60
N CYS A 230 -2.11 -1.93 4.22
CA CYS A 230 -1.22 -0.81 4.54
C CYS A 230 -0.44 -0.36 3.29
N THR A 231 0.08 0.87 3.32
CA THR A 231 1.07 1.38 2.36
C THR A 231 2.46 1.32 3.00
N ILE A 232 3.49 0.97 2.22
CA ILE A 232 4.88 1.09 2.65
C ILE A 232 5.60 2.16 1.81
N TYR A 233 6.21 3.13 2.50
CA TYR A 233 7.08 4.16 1.93
C TYR A 233 8.52 3.71 2.19
N VAL A 234 9.36 3.63 1.14
CA VAL A 234 10.74 3.15 1.23
C VAL A 234 11.65 4.11 0.47
N ALA A 235 12.81 4.43 1.05
CA ALA A 235 13.79 5.34 0.44
C ALA A 235 14.47 4.78 -0.83
N LEU A 236 14.36 3.47 -1.08
CA LEU A 236 14.89 2.77 -2.24
C LEU A 236 13.88 1.72 -2.74
N PHE A 237 13.89 1.41 -4.04
CA PHE A 237 13.02 0.36 -4.59
C PHE A 237 13.33 -1.01 -3.97
N PRO A 238 12.33 -1.77 -3.47
CA PRO A 238 12.59 -3.03 -2.77
C PRO A 238 13.28 -4.11 -3.62
N CYS A 239 14.22 -4.84 -3.00
CA CYS A 239 14.83 -6.00 -3.64
C CYS A 239 13.82 -7.15 -3.84
N ASN A 240 14.18 -8.15 -4.64
CA ASN A 240 13.29 -9.28 -4.93
C ASN A 240 12.87 -10.08 -3.69
N GLU A 241 13.73 -10.20 -2.67
CA GLU A 241 13.39 -10.87 -1.40
C GLU A 241 12.44 -10.01 -0.55
N CYS A 242 12.69 -8.70 -0.44
CA CYS A 242 11.77 -7.79 0.25
C CYS A 242 10.43 -7.67 -0.47
N ALA A 243 10.40 -7.70 -1.80
CA ALA A 243 9.17 -7.74 -2.58
C ALA A 243 8.34 -9.00 -2.30
N LYS A 244 8.96 -10.19 -2.14
CA LYS A 244 8.25 -11.41 -1.70
C LYS A 244 7.62 -11.21 -0.32
N LEU A 245 8.38 -10.69 0.65
CA LEU A 245 7.88 -10.41 2.00
C LEU A 245 6.70 -9.44 1.96
N ILE A 246 6.83 -8.32 1.26
CA ILE A 246 5.78 -7.30 1.11
C ILE A 246 4.51 -7.93 0.49
N ILE A 247 4.64 -8.66 -0.63
CA ILE A 247 3.49 -9.31 -1.27
C ILE A 247 2.79 -10.28 -0.32
N GLN A 248 3.55 -11.06 0.45
CA GLN A 248 3.03 -12.07 1.37
C GLN A 248 2.28 -11.47 2.57
N VAL A 249 2.74 -10.34 3.14
CA VAL A 249 2.16 -9.77 4.37
C VAL A 249 1.15 -8.64 4.15
N PHE A 250 1.26 -7.87 3.05
CA PHE A 250 0.39 -6.71 2.81
C PHE A 250 -0.90 -7.03 2.04
N VAL A 251 -0.90 -8.09 1.21
CA VAL A 251 -2.03 -8.51 0.37
C VAL A 251 -2.76 -7.32 -0.31
N LEU A 252 -2.06 -6.74 -1.30
CA LEU A 252 -2.56 -5.77 -2.29
C LEU A 252 -2.97 -4.36 -1.79
N LEU A 253 -2.01 -3.43 -1.82
CA LEU A 253 -2.09 -2.22 -2.66
C LEU A 253 -0.68 -1.62 -2.88
N TRP A 254 -0.03 -2.06 -3.95
CA TRP A 254 1.31 -1.63 -4.34
C TRP A 254 1.24 -0.29 -5.09
N ASN A 255 1.13 0.81 -4.36
CA ASN A 255 1.38 2.16 -4.87
C ASN A 255 2.88 2.46 -4.70
N ILE A 256 3.68 2.20 -5.74
CA ILE A 256 4.96 2.91 -5.86
C ILE A 256 4.59 4.33 -6.28
N ALA A 257 4.97 5.32 -5.47
CA ALA A 257 5.14 6.67 -5.95
C ALA A 257 6.39 6.71 -6.86
N LEU A 258 6.25 6.23 -8.09
CA LEU A 258 7.26 6.44 -9.12
C LEU A 258 7.19 7.93 -9.51
N GLN A 259 8.08 8.72 -8.93
CA GLN A 259 8.43 10.02 -9.51
C GLN A 259 9.28 9.76 -10.76
N SER A 260 8.63 9.84 -11.92
CA SER A 260 9.24 9.97 -13.26
C SER A 260 8.26 10.68 -14.18
#